data_AF-E1KY47-F1
#
_entry.id   AF-E1KY47-F1
#
_cell.length_a   1.000
_cell.length_b   1.000
_cell.length_c   1.000
_cell.angle_alpha   90.00
_cell.angle_beta   90.00
_cell.angle_gamma   90.00
#
_symmetry.space_group_name_H-M   'P 1'
#
loop_
_entity.id
_entity.type
_entity.pdbx_description
1 polymer ?
#
loop_
_entity_poly.entity_id
_entity_poly.type
_entity_poly.pdbx_seq_one_letter_code
_entity_poly.pdbx_strand_id
1 'polypeptide(L)'
;ITIGGILLGPYFLDLIGATGEIKALGIRYLRIIFLGSNFVNFTQSANMVMRGEGLMKRAMSIMGLGAFINIALDPILMKLMGDYAIEGAAIATVTAQIIQAVITLYYFKSKSENVKIKKIKKEKDISKEMFGVGVSAMIMQVFFMVQQTLLYRQAFRYGGDPNAILMSATLRFYGFSFIPIWGMSQALQPIIGTNFGAKQYDRVKETMKIFSIGGTVLA
;
A
#
# COMPACT_ATOMS: atom_id res chain seq x y z
N ILE A 1 6.00 9.28 -11.58
CA ILE A 1 6.38 8.15 -10.68
C ILE A 1 7.21 7.12 -11.44
N THR A 2 6.71 6.50 -12.51
CA THR A 2 7.45 5.50 -13.31
C THR A 2 8.83 5.96 -13.77
N ILE A 3 8.93 7.09 -14.49
CA ILE A 3 10.21 7.59 -15.02
C ILE A 3 11.17 7.98 -13.88
N GLY A 4 10.68 8.73 -12.89
CA GLY A 4 11.48 9.12 -11.73
C GLY A 4 11.97 7.93 -10.91
N GLY A 5 11.14 6.89 -10.73
CA GLY A 5 11.51 5.67 -10.01
C GLY A 5 12.55 4.82 -10.74
N ILE A 6 12.46 4.73 -12.08
CA ILE A 6 13.46 4.03 -12.89
C ILE A 6 14.81 4.76 -12.85
N LEU A 7 14.80 6.09 -12.92
CA LEU A 7 16.02 6.90 -12.91
C LEU A 7 16.66 6.99 -11.52
N LEU A 8 15.85 7.12 -10.46
CA LEU A 8 16.35 7.27 -9.08
C LEU A 8 16.55 5.93 -8.37
N GLY A 9 15.99 4.82 -8.87
CA GLY A 9 16.11 3.49 -8.25
C GLY A 9 17.55 3.06 -7.95
N PRO A 10 18.50 3.18 -8.89
CA PRO A 10 19.91 2.88 -8.63
C PRO A 10 20.52 3.76 -7.52
N TYR A 11 20.21 5.05 -7.50
CA TYR A 11 20.69 6.01 -6.49
C TYR A 11 20.15 5.69 -5.10
N PHE A 12 18.88 5.29 -4.99
CA PHE A 12 18.31 4.85 -3.71
C PHE A 12 18.98 3.59 -3.18
N LEU A 13 19.29 2.62 -4.05
CA LEU A 13 20.00 1.41 -3.67
C LEU A 13 21.43 1.70 -3.19
N ASP A 14 22.12 2.66 -3.83
CA ASP A 14 23.42 3.15 -3.36
C ASP A 14 23.34 3.80 -1.98
N LEU A 15 22.30 4.60 -1.75
CA LEU A 15 22.09 5.29 -0.48
C LEU A 15 21.80 4.34 0.69
N ILE A 16 21.23 3.17 0.39
CA ILE A 16 20.98 2.09 1.35
C ILE A 16 22.24 1.20 1.55
N GLY A 17 23.26 1.35 0.71
CA GLY A 17 24.53 0.61 0.80
C GLY A 17 24.53 -0.73 0.05
N ALA A 18 23.62 -0.93 -0.92
CA ALA A 18 23.61 -2.14 -1.73
C ALA A 18 24.79 -2.15 -2.72
N THR A 19 25.57 -3.24 -2.75
CA THR A 19 26.75 -3.37 -3.61
C THR A 19 26.70 -4.64 -4.47
N GLY A 20 27.49 -4.64 -5.55
CA GLY A 20 27.70 -5.81 -6.42
C GLY A 20 26.41 -6.39 -7.02
N GLU A 21 26.29 -7.71 -6.96
CA GLU A 21 25.18 -8.48 -7.54
C GLU A 21 23.82 -8.13 -6.93
N ILE A 22 23.77 -7.86 -5.62
CA ILE A 22 22.53 -7.49 -4.92
C ILE A 22 21.96 -6.18 -5.48
N LYS A 23 22.82 -5.20 -5.77
CA LYS A 23 22.40 -3.95 -6.42
C LYS A 23 21.85 -4.21 -7.81
N ALA A 24 22.51 -5.06 -8.60
CA ALA A 24 22.06 -5.39 -9.95
C ALA A 24 20.67 -6.06 -9.94
N LEU A 25 20.47 -7.04 -9.06
CA LEU A 25 19.18 -7.70 -8.87
C LEU A 25 18.09 -6.72 -8.41
N GLY A 26 18.41 -5.85 -7.45
CA GLY A 26 17.49 -4.79 -6.99
C GLY A 26 17.07 -3.83 -8.11
N ILE A 27 18.00 -3.40 -8.97
CA ILE A 27 17.69 -2.52 -10.11
C ILE A 27 16.73 -3.21 -11.09
N ARG A 28 16.97 -4.49 -11.39
CA ARG A 28 16.13 -5.26 -12.33
C ARG A 28 14.71 -5.44 -11.79
N TYR A 29 14.59 -5.79 -10.51
CA TYR A 29 13.30 -5.85 -9.80
C TYR A 29 12.55 -4.51 -9.84
N LEU A 30 13.20 -3.44 -9.39
CA LEU A 30 12.59 -2.12 -9.29
C LEU A 30 12.13 -1.59 -10.65
N ARG A 31 12.89 -1.83 -11.73
CA ARG A 31 12.49 -1.42 -13.08
C ARG A 31 11.13 -2.01 -13.48
N ILE A 32 10.92 -3.30 -13.22
CA ILE A 32 9.66 -3.98 -13.55
C ILE A 32 8.51 -3.41 -12.69
N ILE A 33 8.73 -3.27 -11.38
CA ILE A 33 7.71 -2.70 -10.47
C ILE A 33 7.34 -1.27 -10.88
N PHE A 34 8.30 -0.43 -11.26
CA PHE A 34 8.04 0.94 -11.69
C PHE A 34 7.32 1.01 -13.04
N LEU A 35 7.56 0.08 -13.97
CA LEU A 35 6.76 -0.05 -15.19
C LEU A 35 5.29 -0.34 -14.85
N GLY A 36 5.04 -1.21 -13.87
CA GLY A 36 3.70 -1.51 -13.36
C GLY A 36 3.08 -0.43 -12.47
N SER A 37 3.83 0.60 -12.06
CA SER A 37 3.39 1.50 -10.99
C SER A 37 2.11 2.26 -11.30
N ASN A 38 1.81 2.53 -12.58
CA ASN A 38 0.57 3.20 -12.96
C ASN A 38 -0.66 2.36 -12.56
N PHE A 39 -0.60 1.04 -12.76
CA PHE A 39 -1.67 0.12 -12.37
C PHE A 39 -1.78 0.02 -10.86
N VAL A 40 -0.65 -0.05 -10.14
CA VAL A 40 -0.63 -0.08 -8.67
C VAL A 40 -1.25 1.20 -8.07
N ASN A 41 -0.88 2.37 -8.59
CA ASN A 41 -1.46 3.62 -8.11
C ASN A 41 -2.95 3.69 -8.44
N PHE A 42 -3.35 3.27 -9.65
CA PHE A 42 -4.76 3.20 -10.01
C PHE A 42 -5.54 2.26 -9.10
N THR A 43 -5.08 1.04 -8.85
CA THR A 43 -5.79 0.07 -7.99
C THR A 43 -5.94 0.60 -6.57
N GLN A 44 -4.90 1.22 -6.02
CA GLN A 44 -4.95 1.81 -4.68
C GLN A 44 -5.93 2.98 -4.61
N SER A 45 -5.85 3.94 -5.54
CA SER A 45 -6.77 5.08 -5.58
C SER A 45 -8.21 4.63 -5.80
N ALA A 46 -8.44 3.73 -6.75
CA ALA A 46 -9.76 3.21 -7.08
C ALA A 46 -10.37 2.42 -5.90
N ASN A 47 -9.54 1.67 -5.18
CA ASN A 47 -9.96 0.97 -3.97
C ASN A 47 -10.37 1.93 -2.84
N MET A 48 -9.65 3.04 -2.66
CA MET A 48 -10.04 4.09 -1.71
C MET A 48 -11.36 4.76 -2.09
N VAL A 49 -11.61 4.98 -3.38
CA VAL A 49 -12.90 5.50 -3.85
C VAL A 49 -14.05 4.52 -3.56
N MET A 50 -13.89 3.23 -3.85
CA MET A 50 -14.91 2.22 -3.54
C MET A 50 -15.20 2.14 -2.03
N ARG A 51 -14.18 2.31 -1.18
CA ARG A 51 -14.36 2.39 0.27
C ARG A 51 -15.12 3.65 0.68
N GLY A 52 -14.82 4.79 0.06
CA GLY A 52 -15.54 6.05 0.26
C GLY A 52 -17.03 5.98 -0.11
N GLU A 53 -17.39 5.18 -1.12
CA GLU A 53 -18.79 4.88 -1.47
C GLU A 53 -19.50 3.92 -0.48
N GLY A 54 -18.80 3.43 0.56
CA GLY A 54 -19.33 2.45 1.51
C GLY A 54 -19.30 1.00 1.02
N LEU A 55 -18.71 0.73 -0.15
CA LEU A 55 -18.66 -0.59 -0.78
C LEU A 55 -17.48 -1.44 -0.28
N MET A 56 -17.26 -1.42 1.04
CA MET A 56 -16.09 -2.06 1.68
C MET A 56 -15.96 -3.54 1.33
N LYS A 57 -17.06 -4.31 1.36
CA LYS A 57 -17.04 -5.74 1.00
C LYS A 57 -16.49 -5.97 -0.40
N ARG A 58 -16.95 -5.20 -1.39
CA ARG A 58 -16.47 -5.32 -2.78
C ARG A 58 -15.00 -4.91 -2.91
N ALA A 59 -14.62 -3.81 -2.27
CA ALA A 59 -13.24 -3.34 -2.26
C ALA A 59 -12.28 -4.40 -1.68
N MET A 60 -12.67 -5.05 -0.58
CA MET A 60 -11.90 -6.13 0.03
C MET A 60 -11.87 -7.39 -0.83
N SER A 61 -12.98 -7.80 -1.45
CA SER A 61 -12.99 -8.97 -2.35
C SER A 61 -12.06 -8.78 -3.55
N ILE A 62 -12.02 -7.58 -4.15
CA ILE A 62 -11.14 -7.27 -5.28
C ILE A 62 -9.67 -7.33 -4.85
N MET A 63 -9.32 -6.76 -3.68
CA MET A 63 -7.97 -6.86 -3.14
C MET A 63 -7.58 -8.30 -2.82
N GLY A 64 -8.49 -9.06 -2.20
CA GLY A 64 -8.27 -10.48 -1.89
C GLY A 64 -8.00 -11.30 -3.14
N LEU A 65 -8.80 -11.10 -4.20
CA LEU A 65 -8.57 -11.76 -5.49
C LEU A 65 -7.21 -11.40 -6.09
N GLY A 66 -6.79 -10.14 -6.05
CA GLY A 66 -5.45 -9.73 -6.46
C GLY A 66 -4.35 -10.43 -5.66
N ALA A 67 -4.51 -10.53 -4.34
CA ALA A 67 -3.57 -11.23 -3.48
C ALA A 67 -3.50 -12.74 -3.79
N PHE A 68 -4.64 -13.41 -4.00
CA PHE A 68 -4.67 -14.82 -4.39
C PHE A 68 -3.98 -15.07 -5.73
N ILE A 69 -4.22 -14.20 -6.71
CA ILE A 69 -3.55 -14.28 -8.02
C ILE A 69 -2.04 -14.10 -7.84
N ASN A 70 -1.60 -13.15 -7.02
CA ASN A 70 -0.19 -12.93 -6.77
C ASN A 70 0.47 -14.15 -6.08
N ILE A 71 -0.15 -14.68 -5.02
CA ILE A 71 0.32 -15.88 -4.32
C ILE A 71 0.43 -17.10 -5.25
N ALA A 72 -0.49 -17.23 -6.21
CA ALA A 72 -0.46 -18.32 -7.19
C ALA A 72 0.61 -18.09 -8.28
N LEU A 73 0.74 -16.86 -8.79
CA LEU A 73 1.65 -16.52 -9.88
C LEU A 73 3.12 -16.46 -9.45
N ASP A 74 3.41 -15.99 -8.23
CA ASP A 74 4.77 -15.85 -7.71
C ASP A 74 5.58 -17.16 -7.84
N PRO A 75 5.19 -18.31 -7.26
CA PRO A 75 5.96 -19.55 -7.36
C PRO A 75 6.06 -20.08 -8.80
N ILE A 76 5.03 -19.88 -9.61
CA ILE A 76 5.02 -20.31 -11.02
C ILE A 76 6.06 -19.52 -11.81
N LEU A 77 6.02 -18.19 -11.73
CA LEU A 77 6.90 -17.32 -12.49
C LEU A 77 8.34 -17.35 -11.96
N MET A 78 8.53 -17.43 -10.65
CA MET A 78 9.86 -17.62 -10.06
C MET A 78 10.51 -18.91 -10.55
N LYS A 79 9.76 -20.03 -10.58
CA LYS A 79 10.30 -21.33 -11.03
C LYS A 79 10.51 -21.38 -12.55
N LEU A 80 9.59 -20.80 -13.33
CA LEU A 80 9.69 -20.77 -14.79
C LEU A 80 10.88 -19.93 -15.27
N MET A 81 11.21 -18.86 -14.57
CA MET A 81 12.26 -17.92 -14.97
C MET A 81 13.67 -18.30 -14.51
N GLY A 82 13.83 -19.32 -13.68
CA GLY A 82 15.15 -19.84 -13.28
C GLY A 82 16.07 -18.76 -12.70
N ASP A 83 17.15 -18.44 -13.41
CA ASP A 83 18.14 -17.40 -13.04
C ASP A 83 17.53 -15.98 -12.97
N TYR A 84 16.31 -15.80 -13.50
CA TYR A 84 15.54 -14.56 -13.45
C TYR A 84 14.34 -14.63 -12.49
N ALA A 85 14.44 -15.45 -11.45
CA ALA A 85 13.37 -15.64 -10.46
C ALA A 85 12.90 -14.31 -9.81
N ILE A 86 13.82 -13.37 -9.55
CA ILE A 86 13.48 -12.08 -8.93
C ILE A 86 12.64 -11.22 -9.89
N GLU A 87 12.97 -11.22 -11.17
CA GLU A 87 12.16 -10.58 -12.21
C GLU A 87 10.80 -11.27 -12.34
N GLY A 88 10.77 -12.60 -12.26
CA GLY A 88 9.54 -13.39 -12.24
C GLY A 88 8.58 -12.96 -11.12
N ALA A 89 9.08 -12.76 -9.90
CA ALA A 89 8.29 -12.25 -8.77
C ALA A 89 7.78 -10.81 -9.02
N ALA A 90 8.60 -9.93 -9.61
CA ALA A 90 8.16 -8.59 -9.97
C ALA A 90 7.05 -8.62 -11.05
N ILE A 91 7.20 -9.47 -12.07
CA ILE A 91 6.21 -9.64 -13.14
C ILE A 91 4.91 -10.20 -12.57
N ALA A 92 4.97 -11.19 -11.67
CA ALA A 92 3.81 -11.74 -11.00
C ALA A 92 3.03 -10.66 -10.23
N THR A 93 3.74 -9.82 -9.48
CA THR A 93 3.17 -8.68 -8.74
C THR A 93 2.49 -7.68 -9.68
N VAL A 94 3.17 -7.28 -10.75
CA VAL A 94 2.61 -6.33 -11.72
C VAL A 94 1.40 -6.92 -12.44
N THR A 95 1.45 -8.20 -12.79
CA THR A 95 0.35 -8.91 -13.46
C THR A 95 -0.89 -8.98 -12.56
N ALA A 96 -0.72 -9.33 -11.28
CA ALA A 96 -1.82 -9.34 -10.32
C ALA A 96 -2.46 -7.94 -10.18
N GLN A 97 -1.63 -6.89 -10.14
CA GLN A 97 -2.09 -5.50 -10.07
C GLN A 97 -2.79 -5.04 -11.35
N ILE A 98 -2.34 -5.49 -12.53
CA ILE A 98 -3.03 -5.24 -13.80
C ILE A 98 -4.41 -5.90 -13.80
N ILE A 99 -4.51 -7.17 -13.39
CA ILE A 99 -5.79 -7.87 -13.33
C ILE A 99 -6.74 -7.16 -12.35
N GLN A 100 -6.23 -6.77 -11.18
CA GLN A 100 -6.99 -6.00 -10.21
C GLN A 100 -7.44 -4.65 -10.79
N ALA A 101 -6.59 -3.96 -11.54
CA ALA A 101 -6.91 -2.69 -12.19
C ALA A 101 -8.03 -2.87 -13.22
N VAL A 102 -7.95 -3.90 -14.05
CA VAL A 102 -8.96 -4.21 -15.07
C VAL A 102 -10.31 -4.53 -14.43
N ILE A 103 -10.35 -5.36 -13.38
CA ILE A 103 -11.58 -5.68 -12.65
C ILE A 103 -12.18 -4.43 -12.02
N THR A 104 -11.34 -3.59 -11.41
CA THR A 104 -11.80 -2.35 -10.77
C THR A 104 -12.30 -1.34 -11.82
N LEU A 105 -11.64 -1.23 -12.96
CA LEU A 105 -12.08 -0.37 -14.06
C LEU A 105 -13.41 -0.85 -14.65
N TYR A 106 -13.57 -2.16 -14.85
CA TYR A 106 -14.84 -2.76 -15.27
C TYR A 106 -15.96 -2.45 -14.27
N TYR A 107 -15.67 -2.52 -12.97
CA TYR A 107 -16.62 -2.14 -11.92
C TYR A 107 -17.10 -0.69 -12.05
N PHE A 108 -16.19 0.27 -12.16
CA PHE A 108 -16.55 1.68 -12.31
C PHE A 108 -17.25 2.00 -13.63
N LYS A 109 -17.00 1.24 -14.69
CA LYS A 109 -17.65 1.43 -15.99
C LYS A 109 -19.06 0.84 -16.04
N SER A 110 -19.27 -0.33 -15.43
CA SER A 110 -20.49 -1.13 -15.64
C SER A 110 -21.42 -1.21 -14.43
N LYS A 111 -20.90 -1.09 -13.20
CA LYS A 111 -21.65 -1.41 -11.97
C LYS A 111 -21.69 -0.29 -10.93
N SER A 112 -20.80 0.71 -10.98
CA SER A 112 -20.88 1.82 -10.01
C SER A 112 -22.06 2.74 -10.35
N GLU A 113 -22.93 2.93 -9.38
CA GLU A 113 -24.08 3.83 -9.47
C GLU A 113 -23.67 5.29 -9.25
N ASN A 114 -22.69 5.53 -8.37
CA ASN A 114 -22.28 6.86 -7.93
C ASN A 114 -21.08 7.43 -8.71
N VAL A 115 -20.13 6.60 -9.15
CA VAL A 115 -18.93 7.03 -9.90
C VAL A 115 -18.97 6.48 -11.32
N LYS A 116 -19.24 7.36 -12.30
CA LYS A 116 -19.22 7.02 -13.74
C LYS A 116 -18.07 7.74 -14.44
N ILE A 117 -17.21 6.97 -15.10
CA ILE A 117 -16.13 7.52 -15.92
C ILE A 117 -16.72 8.02 -17.25
N LYS A 118 -17.14 9.29 -17.29
CA LYS A 118 -17.63 9.95 -18.52
C LYS A 118 -16.74 11.07 -19.02
N LYS A 119 -16.34 11.99 -18.14
CA LYS A 119 -15.48 13.14 -18.49
C LYS A 119 -14.40 13.30 -17.43
N ILE A 120 -13.16 13.45 -17.87
CA ILE A 120 -12.03 13.78 -17.01
C ILE A 120 -11.89 15.30 -17.04
N LYS A 121 -12.20 15.96 -15.92
CA LYS A 121 -12.00 17.40 -15.74
C LYS A 121 -11.09 17.63 -14.54
N LYS A 122 -10.13 18.55 -14.69
CA LYS A 122 -9.29 18.98 -13.58
C LYS A 122 -10.06 19.99 -12.74
N GLU A 123 -10.37 19.64 -11.50
CA GLU A 123 -11.03 20.52 -10.54
C GLU A 123 -10.02 20.95 -9.47
N LYS A 124 -9.68 22.25 -9.44
CA LYS A 124 -8.55 22.75 -8.65
C LYS A 124 -8.82 22.71 -7.15
N ASP A 125 -10.06 22.98 -6.75
CA ASP A 125 -10.44 23.05 -5.34
C ASP A 125 -10.36 21.67 -4.68
N ILE A 126 -10.97 20.66 -5.32
CA ILE A 126 -10.90 19.26 -4.87
C ILE A 126 -9.45 18.78 -4.89
N SER A 127 -8.68 19.12 -5.93
CA SER A 127 -7.27 18.71 -6.03
C SER A 127 -6.45 19.23 -4.82
N LYS A 128 -6.65 20.48 -4.41
CA LYS A 128 -5.90 21.08 -3.29
C LYS A 128 -6.18 20.37 -1.97
N GLU A 129 -7.45 20.09 -1.67
CA GLU A 129 -7.84 19.33 -0.48
C GLU A 129 -7.30 17.90 -0.51
N MET A 130 -7.43 17.22 -1.64
CA MET A 130 -6.88 15.87 -1.83
C MET A 130 -5.37 15.83 -1.61
N PHE A 131 -4.63 16.81 -2.15
CA PHE A 131 -3.19 16.91 -1.93
C PHE A 131 -2.85 17.19 -0.46
N GLY A 132 -3.63 18.01 0.25
CA GLY A 132 -3.43 18.24 1.68
C GLY A 132 -3.50 16.95 2.50
N VAL A 133 -4.55 16.15 2.29
CA VAL A 133 -4.72 14.85 2.96
C VAL A 133 -3.64 13.86 2.52
N GLY A 134 -3.37 13.76 1.22
CA GLY A 134 -2.39 12.84 0.66
C GLY A 134 -0.96 13.12 1.12
N VAL A 135 -0.56 14.39 1.18
CA VAL A 135 0.77 14.80 1.66
C VAL A 135 0.92 14.51 3.15
N SER A 136 -0.13 14.74 3.96
CA SER A 136 -0.10 14.38 5.38
C SER A 136 0.11 12.88 5.58
N ALA A 137 -0.65 12.04 4.85
CA ALA A 137 -0.48 10.58 4.90
C ALA A 137 0.91 10.14 4.41
N MET A 138 1.47 10.80 3.38
CA MET A 138 2.82 10.55 2.89
C MET A 138 3.88 10.88 3.93
N ILE A 139 3.77 12.03 4.60
CA ILE A 139 4.69 12.45 5.68
C ILE A 139 4.67 11.44 6.82
N MET A 140 3.51 10.91 7.19
CA MET A 140 3.41 9.85 8.19
C MET A 140 4.25 8.61 7.80
N GLN A 141 4.19 8.20 6.53
CA GLN A 141 5.00 7.07 6.05
C GLN A 141 6.49 7.38 5.98
N VAL A 142 6.87 8.62 5.67
CA VAL A 142 8.26 9.06 5.74
C VAL A 142 8.78 8.99 7.18
N PHE A 143 8.02 9.51 8.15
CA PHE A 143 8.40 9.42 9.56
C PHE A 143 8.49 7.99 10.05
N PHE A 144 7.57 7.11 9.65
CA PHE A 144 7.63 5.70 9.98
C PHE A 144 8.91 5.06 9.42
N MET A 145 9.27 5.33 8.16
CA MET A 145 10.52 4.83 7.57
C MET A 145 11.77 5.35 8.29
N VAL A 146 11.79 6.64 8.65
CA VAL A 146 12.89 7.25 9.40
C VAL A 146 13.01 6.60 10.79
N GLN A 147 11.90 6.42 11.50
CA GLN A 147 11.85 5.74 12.79
C GLN A 147 12.42 4.33 12.70
N GLN A 148 11.96 3.52 11.74
CA GLN A 148 12.46 2.16 11.54
C GLN A 148 13.97 2.15 11.24
N THR A 149 14.44 3.05 10.38
CA THR A 149 15.86 3.17 10.05
C THR A 149 16.71 3.52 11.27
N LEU A 150 16.26 4.45 12.11
CA LEU A 150 16.95 4.81 13.35
C LEU A 150 16.98 3.63 14.33
N LEU A 151 15.87 2.91 14.50
CA LEU A 151 15.80 1.72 15.35
C LEU A 151 16.80 0.65 14.90
N TYR A 152 16.84 0.34 13.61
CA TYR A 152 17.82 -0.62 13.07
C TYR A 152 19.26 -0.15 13.27
N ARG A 153 19.57 1.11 12.95
CA ARG A 153 20.92 1.66 13.14
C ARG A 153 21.37 1.57 14.60
N GLN A 154 20.50 1.86 15.56
CA GLN A 154 20.83 1.74 16.98
C GLN A 154 20.99 0.28 17.40
N ALA A 155 20.15 -0.62 16.91
CA ALA A 155 20.28 -2.06 17.19
C ALA A 155 21.62 -2.63 16.68
N PHE A 156 22.02 -2.28 15.46
CA PHE A 156 23.33 -2.67 14.92
C PHE A 156 24.49 -2.04 15.70
N ARG A 157 24.40 -0.73 16.01
CA ARG A 157 25.49 0.00 16.66
C ARG A 157 25.77 -0.47 18.10
N TYR A 158 24.72 -0.72 18.89
CA TYR A 158 24.86 -1.04 20.32
C TYR A 158 24.71 -2.53 20.63
N GLY A 159 23.97 -3.26 19.80
CA GLY A 159 23.67 -4.66 20.03
C GLY A 159 24.42 -5.63 19.11
N GLY A 160 25.11 -5.14 18.08
CA GLY A 160 25.75 -5.98 17.07
C GLY A 160 24.74 -6.81 16.25
N ASP A 161 25.27 -7.69 15.40
CA ASP A 161 24.47 -8.50 14.47
C ASP A 161 23.37 -9.34 15.14
N PRO A 162 23.60 -10.03 16.28
CA PRO A 162 22.57 -10.87 16.90
C PRO A 162 21.33 -10.09 17.35
N ASN A 163 21.52 -8.92 17.97
CA ASN A 163 20.42 -8.08 18.42
C ASN A 163 19.71 -7.39 17.26
N ALA A 164 20.42 -7.03 16.19
CA ALA A 164 19.81 -6.49 14.98
C ALA A 164 18.93 -7.52 14.25
N ILE A 165 19.37 -8.79 14.21
CA ILE A 165 18.56 -9.91 13.70
C ILE A 165 17.31 -10.10 14.57
N LEU A 166 17.47 -10.12 15.89
CA LEU A 166 16.36 -10.23 16.84
C LEU A 166 15.35 -9.09 16.66
N MET A 167 15.84 -7.84 16.58
CA MET A 167 15.03 -6.65 16.34
C MET A 167 14.26 -6.76 15.01
N SER A 168 14.91 -7.26 13.95
CA SER A 168 14.28 -7.48 12.65
C SER A 168 13.13 -8.48 12.71
N ALA A 169 13.31 -9.57 13.44
CA ALA A 169 12.24 -10.55 13.66
C ALA A 169 11.10 -9.95 14.49
N THR A 170 11.42 -9.30 15.61
CA THR A 170 10.43 -8.68 16.52
C THR A 170 9.59 -7.62 15.81
N LEU A 171 10.20 -6.74 15.00
CA LEU A 171 9.48 -5.71 14.25
C LEU A 171 8.53 -6.30 13.20
N ARG A 172 8.88 -7.46 12.61
CA ARG A 172 7.97 -8.19 11.71
C ARG A 172 6.78 -8.79 12.47
N PHE A 173 7.02 -9.39 13.63
CA PHE A 173 5.94 -9.88 14.50
C PHE A 173 5.03 -8.74 14.98
N TYR A 174 5.61 -7.63 15.40
CA TYR A 174 4.87 -6.42 15.77
C TYR A 174 4.02 -5.91 14.61
N GLY A 175 4.59 -5.83 13.40
CA GLY A 175 3.86 -5.46 12.20
C GLY A 175 2.68 -6.36 11.92
N PHE A 176 2.82 -7.68 12.11
CA PHE A 176 1.75 -8.66 11.96
C PHE A 176 0.62 -8.44 12.99
N SER A 177 0.96 -8.26 14.26
CA SER A 177 -0.02 -7.95 15.32
C SER A 177 -0.74 -6.62 15.09
N PHE A 178 -0.13 -5.68 14.35
CA PHE A 178 -0.73 -4.39 14.03
C PHE A 178 -1.71 -4.44 12.84
N ILE A 179 -1.70 -5.52 12.02
CA ILE A 179 -2.57 -5.65 10.84
C ILE A 179 -4.06 -5.51 11.19
N PRO A 180 -4.61 -6.15 12.25
CA PRO A 180 -6.01 -6.01 12.61
C PRO A 180 -6.39 -4.57 12.96
N ILE A 181 -5.56 -3.87 13.75
CA ILE A 181 -5.76 -2.47 14.15
C ILE A 181 -5.73 -1.57 12.91
N TRP A 182 -4.78 -1.82 12.02
CA TRP A 182 -4.69 -1.11 10.74
C TRP A 182 -5.94 -1.34 9.87
N GLY A 183 -6.45 -2.57 9.81
CA GLY A 183 -7.70 -2.91 9.13
C GLY A 183 -8.92 -2.18 9.71
N MET A 184 -9.04 -2.12 11.03
CA MET A 184 -10.10 -1.34 11.70
C MET A 184 -9.97 0.16 11.41
N SER A 185 -8.76 0.71 11.38
CA SER A 185 -8.53 2.12 11.05
C SER A 185 -8.97 2.44 9.62
N GLN A 186 -8.71 1.54 8.68
CA GLN A 186 -9.14 1.67 7.28
C GLN A 186 -10.68 1.58 7.15
N ALA A 187 -11.35 0.78 7.98
CA ALA A 187 -12.80 0.69 8.03
C ALA A 187 -13.45 1.94 8.64
N LEU A 188 -12.78 2.57 9.60
CA LEU A 188 -13.26 3.76 10.30
C LEU A 188 -13.30 5.00 9.39
N GLN A 189 -12.33 5.17 8.50
CA GLN A 189 -12.21 6.34 7.61
C GLN A 189 -13.50 6.68 6.83
N PRO A 190 -14.12 5.76 6.05
CA PRO A 190 -15.34 6.08 5.32
C PRO A 190 -16.56 6.28 6.24
N ILE A 191 -16.62 5.59 7.39
CA ILE A 191 -17.70 5.74 8.35
C ILE A 191 -17.68 7.15 8.96
N ILE A 192 -16.52 7.60 9.43
CA ILE A 192 -16.35 8.96 9.94
C ILE A 192 -16.60 9.98 8.83
N GLY A 193 -16.01 9.77 7.64
CA GLY A 193 -16.17 10.70 6.51
C GLY A 193 -17.62 10.92 6.10
N THR A 194 -18.42 9.84 6.02
CA THR A 194 -19.83 9.92 5.65
C THR A 194 -20.67 10.57 6.74
N ASN A 195 -20.48 10.19 8.01
CA ASN A 195 -21.24 10.76 9.13
C ASN A 195 -20.89 12.23 9.37
N PHE A 196 -19.61 12.60 9.25
CA PHE A 196 -19.17 13.98 9.37
C PHE A 196 -19.74 14.85 8.23
N GLY A 197 -19.72 14.35 6.99
CA GLY A 197 -20.36 15.02 5.84
C GLY A 197 -21.87 15.18 6.01
N ALA A 198 -22.54 14.20 6.63
CA ALA A 198 -23.96 14.27 7.00
C ALA A 198 -24.25 15.11 8.26
N LYS A 199 -23.24 15.76 8.85
CA LYS A 199 -23.32 16.52 10.12
C LYS A 199 -23.82 15.70 11.32
N GLN A 200 -23.70 14.37 11.28
CA GLN A 200 -24.09 13.44 12.35
C GLN A 200 -22.93 13.26 13.35
N TYR A 201 -22.55 14.34 14.04
CA TYR A 201 -21.38 14.34 14.92
C TYR A 201 -21.47 13.36 16.10
N ASP A 202 -22.68 13.08 16.59
CA ASP A 202 -22.86 12.11 17.68
C ASP A 202 -22.47 10.69 17.24
N ARG A 203 -22.83 10.31 16.01
CA ARG A 203 -22.41 9.04 15.40
C ARG A 203 -20.91 8.98 15.16
N VAL A 204 -20.27 10.10 14.83
CA VAL A 204 -18.81 10.17 14.72
C VAL A 204 -18.16 9.86 16.07
N LYS A 205 -18.64 10.48 17.17
CA LYS A 205 -18.13 10.24 18.53
C LYS A 205 -18.36 8.80 18.97
N GLU A 206 -19.54 8.25 18.71
CA GLU A 206 -19.88 6.87 19.05
C GLU A 206 -18.97 5.88 18.30
N THR A 207 -18.81 6.06 16.99
CA THR A 207 -17.95 5.20 16.17
C THR A 207 -16.49 5.29 16.64
N MET A 208 -16.01 6.49 16.97
CA MET A 208 -14.66 6.68 17.51
C MET A 208 -14.49 5.97 18.86
N LYS A 209 -15.50 6.02 19.73
CA LYS A 209 -15.48 5.32 21.03
C LYS A 209 -15.39 3.79 20.84
N ILE A 210 -16.19 3.24 19.93
CA ILE A 210 -16.16 1.81 19.59
C ILE A 210 -14.78 1.43 19.04
N PHE A 211 -14.23 2.24 18.13
CA PHE A 211 -12.89 2.02 17.58
C PHE A 211 -11.81 2.07 18.65
N SER A 212 -11.83 3.06 19.56
CA SER A 212 -10.83 3.17 20.62
C SER A 212 -10.89 2.00 21.60
N ILE A 213 -12.08 1.57 22.01
CA ILE A 213 -12.25 0.40 22.89
C ILE A 213 -11.78 -0.87 22.16
N GLY A 214 -12.26 -1.11 20.94
CA GLY A 214 -11.89 -2.28 20.16
C GLY A 214 -10.39 -2.33 19.85
N GLY A 215 -9.81 -1.19 19.49
CA GLY A 215 -8.38 -1.05 19.25
C GLY A 215 -7.53 -1.30 20.50
N THR A 216 -8.00 -0.88 21.69
CA THR A 216 -7.29 -1.13 22.96
C THR A 216 -7.37 -2.59 23.39
N VAL A 217 -8.48 -3.28 23.11
CA VAL A 217 -8.62 -4.72 23.40
C VAL A 217 -7.77 -5.59 22.46
N LEU A 218 -7.54 -5.12 21.23
CA LEU A 218 -6.73 -5.82 20.23
C LEU A 218 -5.23 -5.52 20.29
N ALA A 219 -4.83 -4.41 20.90
CA ALA A 219 -3.43 -4.00 21.07
C ALA A 219 -2.75 -4.73 22.23
#